data_AF-A0A413FU41-F1
#
_entry.id   AF-A0A413FU41-F1
#
_cell.length_a   1.000
_cell.length_b   1.000
_cell.length_c   1.000
_cell.angle_alpha   90.00
_cell.angle_beta   90.00
_cell.angle_gamma   90.00
#
_symmetry.space_group_name_H-M   'P 1'
#
loop_
_entity.id
_entity.type
_entity.pdbx_description
1 polymer ?
#
loop_
_entity_poly.entity_id
_entity_poly.type
_entity_poly.pdbx_seq_one_letter_code
_entity_poly.pdbx_strand_id
1 'polypeptide(L)'
;MANYRAAASGTTDEKAILAPELFDRWSAESVAYAVGDRVRYGDLLYKCLTAHTSQESWSPDASPSLWVRIDDPAIEWPEWRQPQGSTDAYAKGAKVSHNGKRWISDLDANVWEPGVSGWTEYTEV
;
A
#
# COMPACT_ATOMS: atom_id res chain seq x y z
N MET A 1 13.14 2.06 -25.27
CA MET A 1 13.54 1.09 -24.23
C MET A 1 12.32 0.82 -23.36
N ALA A 2 11.86 -0.44 -23.41
CA ALA A 2 10.83 -1.13 -22.62
C ALA A 2 9.64 -0.32 -22.06
N ASN A 3 8.56 -0.31 -22.85
CA ASN A 3 7.21 0.06 -22.44
C ASN A 3 6.57 -1.09 -21.63
N TYR A 4 6.45 -0.97 -20.30
CA TYR A 4 5.62 -1.91 -19.50
C TYR A 4 4.68 -1.23 -18.49
N ARG A 5 4.48 0.09 -18.62
CA ARG A 5 3.61 0.91 -17.74
C ARG A 5 2.10 0.59 -17.81
N ALA A 6 1.71 -0.50 -18.47
CA ALA A 6 0.31 -0.73 -18.84
C ALA A 6 -0.22 -2.15 -18.56
N ALA A 7 0.59 -3.10 -18.07
CA ALA A 7 0.13 -4.48 -17.97
C ALA A 7 -0.65 -4.81 -16.68
N ALA A 8 -0.68 -3.92 -15.69
CA ALA A 8 -1.21 -4.26 -14.36
C ALA A 8 -2.41 -3.43 -13.90
N SER A 9 -2.80 -2.36 -14.59
CA SER A 9 -3.92 -1.52 -14.16
C SER A 9 -5.28 -2.25 -14.20
N GLY A 10 -5.35 -3.44 -14.79
CA GLY A 10 -6.56 -4.30 -14.82
C GLY A 10 -6.43 -5.66 -14.12
N THR A 11 -5.28 -5.96 -13.52
CA THR A 11 -5.07 -7.22 -12.78
C THR A 11 -5.48 -6.99 -11.33
N THR A 12 -6.42 -7.78 -10.79
CA THR A 12 -6.80 -7.71 -9.37
C THR A 12 -5.60 -8.03 -8.49
N ASP A 13 -5.54 -7.45 -7.29
CA ASP A 13 -4.40 -7.63 -6.38
C ASP A 13 -4.12 -9.13 -6.15
N GLU A 14 -5.15 -9.97 -6.06
CA GLU A 14 -5.06 -11.44 -5.98
C GLU A 14 -4.25 -12.10 -7.12
N LYS A 15 -4.45 -11.66 -8.36
CA LYS A 15 -3.71 -12.20 -9.52
C LYS A 15 -2.27 -11.71 -9.56
N ALA A 16 -2.01 -10.53 -9.01
CA ALA A 16 -0.66 -9.98 -8.96
C ALA A 16 0.23 -10.79 -7.98
N ILE A 17 -0.35 -11.32 -6.90
CA ILE A 17 0.35 -12.20 -5.94
C ILE A 17 0.69 -13.55 -6.56
N LEU A 18 -0.19 -14.07 -7.43
CA LEU A 18 0.02 -15.37 -8.11
C LEU A 18 1.10 -15.31 -9.19
N ALA A 19 1.41 -14.11 -9.70
CA ALA A 19 2.39 -13.92 -10.76
C ALA A 19 3.35 -12.78 -10.42
N PRO A 20 4.12 -12.89 -9.32
CA PRO A 20 5.03 -11.83 -8.87
C PRO A 20 6.20 -11.62 -9.85
N GLU A 21 6.47 -12.63 -10.69
CA GLU A 21 7.44 -12.59 -11.78
C GLU A 21 7.02 -11.72 -12.96
N LEU A 22 5.73 -11.37 -13.08
CA LEU A 22 5.25 -10.43 -14.11
C LEU A 22 5.57 -8.97 -13.76
N PHE A 23 6.00 -8.71 -12.53
CA PHE A 23 6.30 -7.37 -12.04
C PHE A 23 7.80 -7.15 -11.96
N ASP A 24 8.22 -6.00 -12.48
CA ASP A 24 9.60 -5.56 -12.35
C ASP A 24 9.97 -5.29 -10.89
N ARG A 25 11.25 -5.48 -10.59
CA ARG A 25 11.79 -5.13 -9.28
C ARG A 25 11.72 -3.61 -9.10
N TRP A 26 11.42 -3.16 -7.89
CA TRP A 26 11.51 -1.74 -7.56
C TRP A 26 12.93 -1.25 -7.82
N SER A 27 13.03 -0.14 -8.53
CA SER A 27 14.29 0.50 -8.87
C SER A 27 14.31 1.94 -8.36
N ALA A 28 15.38 2.32 -7.67
CA ALA A 28 15.63 3.70 -7.24
C ALA A 28 16.14 4.62 -8.37
N GLU A 29 16.23 4.11 -9.60
CA GLU A 29 16.82 4.80 -10.77
C GLU A 29 15.89 5.88 -11.38
N SER A 30 15.23 6.67 -10.54
CA SER A 30 14.31 7.75 -10.99
C SER A 30 13.22 7.24 -11.95
N VAL A 31 12.62 6.10 -11.61
CA VAL A 31 11.52 5.49 -12.36
C VAL A 31 10.22 6.18 -11.99
N ALA A 32 9.50 6.70 -12.99
CA ALA A 32 8.17 7.26 -12.77
C ALA A 32 7.14 6.13 -12.62
N TYR A 33 6.54 6.04 -11.43
CA TYR A 33 5.48 5.10 -11.09
C TYR A 33 4.14 5.83 -11.00
N ALA A 34 3.09 5.23 -11.55
CA ALA A 34 1.73 5.75 -11.49
C ALA A 34 0.96 5.12 -10.31
N VAL A 35 -0.15 5.77 -9.90
CA VAL A 35 -1.08 5.17 -8.94
C VAL A 35 -1.58 3.83 -9.47
N GLY A 36 -1.47 2.79 -8.65
CA GLY A 36 -1.86 1.42 -8.98
C GLY A 36 -0.76 0.59 -9.68
N ASP A 37 0.39 1.19 -10.00
CA ASP A 37 1.56 0.42 -10.45
C ASP A 37 2.00 -0.56 -9.38
N ARG A 38 2.64 -1.65 -9.78
CA ARG A 38 3.10 -2.68 -8.84
C ARG A 38 4.55 -3.02 -9.12
N VAL A 39 5.31 -3.16 -8.05
CA VAL A 39 6.74 -3.44 -8.07
C VAL A 39 7.05 -4.52 -7.08
N ARG A 40 8.08 -5.30 -7.38
CA ARG A 40 8.58 -6.32 -6.47
C ARG A 40 9.76 -5.78 -5.67
N TYR A 41 9.69 -5.85 -4.35
CA TYR A 41 10.79 -5.46 -3.46
C TYR A 41 11.14 -6.64 -2.57
N GLY A 42 12.31 -7.24 -2.82
CA GLY A 42 12.65 -8.54 -2.24
C GLY A 42 11.72 -9.65 -2.74
N ASP A 43 11.09 -10.37 -1.81
CA ASP A 43 10.08 -11.41 -2.07
C ASP A 43 8.64 -10.90 -1.96
N LEU A 44 8.48 -9.60 -1.68
CA LEU A 44 7.21 -8.96 -1.42
C LEU A 44 6.77 -8.12 -2.63
N LEU A 45 5.46 -8.04 -2.85
CA LEU A 45 4.90 -7.21 -3.91
C LEU A 45 4.24 -5.97 -3.32
N TYR A 46 4.58 -4.83 -3.88
CA TYR A 46 4.07 -3.53 -3.45
C TYR A 46 3.32 -2.86 -4.59
N LYS A 47 2.27 -2.14 -4.24
CA LYS A 47 1.45 -1.32 -5.13
C LYS A 47 1.67 0.15 -4.81
N CYS A 48 1.96 0.92 -5.83
CA CYS A 48 2.10 2.36 -5.77
C CYS A 48 0.74 2.99 -5.45
N LEU A 49 0.66 3.74 -4.37
CA LEU A 49 -0.55 4.45 -3.96
C LEU A 49 -0.65 5.83 -4.59
N THR A 50 0.49 6.49 -4.78
CA THR A 50 0.57 7.88 -5.25
C THR A 50 1.55 7.94 -6.41
N ALA A 51 1.16 8.56 -7.54
CA ALA A 51 2.05 8.69 -8.67
C ALA A 51 3.28 9.54 -8.29
N HIS A 52 4.47 8.98 -8.42
CA HIS A 52 5.72 9.61 -8.01
C HIS A 52 6.90 9.09 -8.82
N THR A 53 8.02 9.80 -8.76
CA THR A 53 9.30 9.33 -9.31
C THR A 53 10.10 8.66 -8.20
N SER A 54 10.56 7.43 -8.43
CA SER A 54 11.30 6.66 -7.43
C SER A 54 12.58 7.37 -7.01
N GLN A 55 12.88 7.29 -5.72
CA GLN A 55 14.08 7.86 -5.11
C GLN A 55 14.65 6.84 -4.12
N GLU A 56 15.96 6.91 -3.87
CA GLU A 56 16.64 6.00 -2.94
C GLU A 56 16.05 6.07 -1.53
N SER A 57 15.61 7.26 -1.10
CA SER A 57 14.90 7.50 0.16
C SER A 57 13.44 7.04 0.17
N TRP A 58 12.89 6.64 -0.98
CA TRP A 58 11.49 6.25 -1.20
C TRP A 58 11.34 4.76 -1.53
N SER A 59 12.07 3.93 -0.79
CA SER A 59 11.94 2.48 -0.91
C SER A 59 10.55 2.01 -0.43
N PRO A 60 9.99 0.92 -0.99
CA PRO A 60 8.66 0.43 -0.59
C PRO A 60 8.57 0.03 0.89
N ASP A 61 9.71 -0.28 1.49
CA ASP A 61 9.83 -0.55 2.93
C ASP A 61 9.80 0.76 3.76
N ALA A 62 10.56 1.78 3.35
CA ALA A 62 10.70 3.04 4.07
C ALA A 62 9.59 4.07 3.75
N SER A 63 8.88 3.94 2.63
CA SER A 63 7.87 4.88 2.15
C SER A 63 6.50 4.20 1.93
N PRO A 64 5.81 3.85 3.04
CA PRO A 64 4.44 3.35 3.01
C PRO A 64 3.43 4.28 2.33
N SER A 65 3.65 5.59 2.43
CA SER A 65 2.80 6.61 1.80
C SER A 65 2.77 6.50 0.28
N LEU A 66 3.84 5.94 -0.29
CA LEU A 66 4.00 5.76 -1.72
C LEU A 66 3.70 4.32 -2.16
N TRP A 67 3.87 3.34 -1.27
CA TRP A 67 3.82 1.90 -1.57
C TRP A 67 3.06 1.09 -0.51
N VAL A 68 2.11 0.25 -0.91
CA VAL A 68 1.39 -0.70 -0.05
C VAL A 68 1.68 -2.15 -0.43
N ARG A 69 1.86 -3.04 0.53
CA ARG A 69 2.03 -4.48 0.25
C ARG A 69 0.72 -5.10 -0.22
N ILE A 70 0.79 -5.87 -1.29
CA ILE A 70 -0.39 -6.60 -1.82
C ILE A 70 -0.32 -8.10 -1.58
N ASP A 71 0.82 -8.62 -1.10
CA ASP A 71 1.01 -10.05 -0.82
C ASP A 71 0.30 -10.53 0.45
N ASP A 72 -0.18 -9.61 1.29
CA ASP A 72 -0.68 -9.94 2.61
C ASP A 72 -2.16 -10.40 2.55
N PRO A 73 -2.55 -11.54 3.16
CA PRO A 73 -3.95 -11.96 3.30
C PRO A 73 -4.82 -10.90 4.02
N ALA A 74 -4.18 -9.91 4.62
CA ALA A 74 -4.75 -8.66 5.06
C ALA A 74 -5.11 -7.68 3.92
N ILE A 75 -5.26 -8.09 2.65
CA ILE A 75 -5.79 -7.23 1.57
C ILE A 75 -7.15 -6.59 1.94
N GLU A 76 -7.95 -7.22 2.81
CA GLU A 76 -9.15 -6.59 3.39
C GLU A 76 -8.85 -5.69 4.62
N TRP A 77 -7.71 -5.89 5.26
CA TRP A 77 -7.25 -5.22 6.49
C TRP A 77 -5.77 -4.82 6.43
N PRO A 78 -5.33 -4.00 5.46
CA PRO A 78 -3.90 -3.72 5.24
C PRO A 78 -3.20 -3.25 6.51
N GLU A 79 -1.95 -3.64 6.74
CA GLU A 79 -1.25 -3.22 7.96
C GLU A 79 -1.28 -1.69 8.12
N TRP A 80 -1.79 -1.20 9.25
CA TRP A 80 -1.87 0.22 9.53
C TRP A 80 -0.47 0.79 9.62
N ARG A 81 -0.27 1.93 8.98
CA ARG A 81 0.95 2.70 9.14
C ARG A 81 0.65 4.18 9.24
N GLN A 82 1.45 4.87 10.05
CA GLN A 82 1.21 6.27 10.40
C GLN A 82 1.20 7.20 9.18
N PRO A 83 0.10 7.91 8.92
CA PRO A 83 0.04 8.93 7.89
C PRO A 83 0.98 10.11 8.19
N GLN A 84 1.82 10.48 7.23
CA GLN A 84 2.76 11.60 7.35
C GLN A 84 2.13 12.97 7.00
N GLY A 85 0.94 12.98 6.40
CA GLY A 85 0.23 14.20 6.03
C GLY A 85 -1.26 13.98 5.82
N SER A 86 -2.03 15.07 5.73
CA SER A 86 -3.49 15.04 5.54
C SER A 86 -3.94 14.43 4.21
N THR A 87 -3.05 14.34 3.22
CA THR A 87 -3.36 13.69 1.93
C THR A 87 -3.20 12.16 1.98
N ASP A 88 -2.47 11.65 2.97
CA ASP A 88 -2.21 10.22 3.21
C ASP A 88 -3.16 9.66 4.28
N ALA A 89 -4.11 10.47 4.72
CA ALA A 89 -4.98 10.16 5.82
C ALA A 89 -6.07 9.17 5.40
N TYR A 90 -6.37 8.22 6.27
CA TYR A 90 -7.32 7.16 5.98
C TYR A 90 -8.76 7.71 5.96
N ALA A 91 -9.47 7.50 4.85
CA ALA A 91 -10.88 7.88 4.75
C ALA A 91 -11.75 7.11 5.76
N LYS A 92 -12.95 7.63 6.03
CA LYS A 92 -13.90 6.95 6.91
C LYS A 92 -14.31 5.60 6.29
N GLY A 93 -14.27 4.55 7.09
CA GLY A 93 -14.52 3.17 6.67
C GLY A 93 -13.29 2.46 6.11
N ALA A 94 -12.13 3.12 6.05
CA ALA A 94 -10.88 2.45 5.72
C ALA A 94 -10.57 1.36 6.74
N LYS A 95 -10.23 0.17 6.25
CA LYS A 95 -9.90 -0.99 7.07
C LYS A 95 -8.39 -1.15 7.13
N VAL A 96 -7.84 -1.42 8.30
CA VAL A 96 -6.41 -1.69 8.50
C VAL A 96 -6.19 -2.75 9.59
N SER A 97 -5.03 -3.38 9.62
CA SER A 97 -4.60 -4.29 10.68
C SER A 97 -3.45 -3.68 11.46
N HIS A 98 -3.53 -3.60 12.78
CA HIS A 98 -2.44 -3.08 13.61
C HIS A 98 -2.25 -3.95 14.84
N ASN A 99 -0.99 -4.31 15.15
CA ASN A 99 -0.64 -5.18 16.28
C ASN A 99 -1.41 -6.52 16.29
N GLY A 100 -1.66 -7.10 15.11
CA GLY A 100 -2.42 -8.35 14.97
C GLY A 100 -3.94 -8.21 15.20
N LYS A 101 -4.45 -6.97 15.30
CA LYS A 101 -5.87 -6.64 15.43
C LYS A 101 -6.37 -5.89 14.21
N ARG A 102 -7.66 -5.98 13.92
CA ARG A 102 -8.31 -5.31 12.78
C ARG A 102 -8.96 -4.01 13.25
N TRP A 103 -8.92 -2.97 12.44
CA TRP A 103 -9.39 -1.63 12.79
C TRP A 103 -10.07 -0.95 11.60
N ILE A 104 -11.16 -0.23 11.86
CA ILE A 104 -11.93 0.54 10.89
C ILE A 104 -11.80 2.02 11.24
N SER A 105 -11.42 2.86 10.28
CA SER A 105 -11.34 4.30 10.46
C SER A 105 -12.75 4.89 10.61
N ASP A 106 -12.99 5.65 11.68
CA ASP A 106 -14.25 6.36 11.91
C ASP A 106 -14.25 7.79 11.37
N LEU A 107 -13.07 8.31 11.07
CA LEU A 107 -12.85 9.67 10.63
C LEU A 107 -12.55 9.72 9.14
N ASP A 108 -13.06 10.76 8.48
CA ASP A 108 -12.60 11.14 7.16
C ASP A 108 -11.25 11.85 7.31
N ALA A 109 -10.22 11.41 6.59
CA ALA A 109 -8.84 11.83 6.77
C ALA A 109 -8.26 11.54 8.17
N ASN A 110 -8.34 10.28 8.60
CA ASN A 110 -7.73 9.80 9.84
C ASN A 110 -6.20 9.62 9.73
N VAL A 111 -5.47 10.38 10.53
CA VAL A 111 -4.00 10.34 10.63
C VAL A 111 -3.48 9.66 11.90
N TRP A 112 -4.37 9.19 12.76
CA TRP A 112 -4.02 8.68 14.08
C TRP A 112 -3.72 7.17 14.05
N GLU A 113 -3.08 6.65 15.09
CA GLU A 113 -2.82 5.22 15.27
C GLU A 113 -4.07 4.46 15.76
N PRO A 114 -4.37 3.26 15.23
CA PRO A 114 -5.44 2.42 15.71
C PRO A 114 -5.18 1.97 17.14
N GLY A 115 -6.14 2.28 18.00
CA GLY A 115 -5.99 2.17 19.46
C GLY A 115 -5.70 3.51 20.15
N VAL A 116 -5.32 4.56 19.40
CA VAL A 116 -5.17 5.92 19.95
C VAL A 116 -6.48 6.71 19.79
N SER A 117 -6.90 6.97 18.55
CA SER A 117 -8.12 7.75 18.28
C SER A 117 -8.58 7.58 16.83
N GLY A 118 -9.88 7.70 16.58
CA GLY A 118 -10.45 7.67 15.23
C GLY A 118 -10.54 6.28 14.58
N TRP A 119 -10.30 5.21 15.34
CA TRP A 119 -10.41 3.83 14.87
C TRP A 119 -11.30 2.99 15.78
N THR A 120 -12.13 2.15 15.18
CA THR A 120 -12.92 1.13 15.85
C THR A 120 -12.26 -0.23 15.63
N GLU A 121 -11.93 -0.94 16.72
CA GLU A 121 -11.43 -2.31 16.64
C GLU A 121 -12.51 -3.22 16.04
N TYR A 122 -12.22 -3.88 14.93
CA TYR A 122 -13.08 -4.88 14.34
C TYR A 122 -12.83 -6.22 15.02
N THR A 123 -13.80 -6.63 15.83
CA THR A 123 -13.85 -7.97 16.44
C THR A 123 -14.85 -8.81 15.66
N GLU A 124 -14.35 -9.88 15.04
CA GLU A 124 -15.22 -10.90 14.45
C GLU A 124 -15.84 -11.68 15.62
N VAL A 125 -17.16 -11.57 15.78
CA VAL A 125 -17.95 -12.21 16.84
C VAL A 125 -18.35 -13.63 16.48
#